data_AF-A0A0R2AZG3-F1
#
_entry.id   AF-A0A0R2AZG3-F1
#
_cell.length_a   1.000
_cell.length_b   1.000
_cell.length_c   1.000
_cell.angle_alpha   90.00
_cell.angle_beta   90.00
_cell.angle_gamma   90.00
#
_symmetry.space_group_name_H-M   'P 1'
#
loop_
_entity.id
_entity.type
_entity.pdbx_description
1 polymer ?
#
loop_
_entity_poly.entity_id
_entity_poly.type
_entity_poly.pdbx_seq_one_letter_code
_entity_poly.pdbx_strand_id
1 'polypeptide(L)'
;MSQIDDWLYLFNKGELFESYTWLGVHELAPGDWQAVVWAPHALTVSIVGDFNDWQGQSLKALPQTGMFLGTFNGKRGQHYKFAVTGPDGQTQLKVDPFGFAFEPKPGDAALLADVPVIAWHDQSWWQQADTSQRPMNIYEVHLGSFMRQTDGQYQTYAQMQHSLIDYAVSQGYTHIELLPLTEHLLDASWGYQSFGYFAPTSRFGTPEDFLRFVDAAHVAGLGVIMDWVPGHFIKNTDVLYQFDGTPTFEYQDPHRAENVRWGTWNFDLGKNQVQSYLISSAMFWLKVAHLDGLRVDAVSNMLYMNYDAGKENDVNVFGGNENLEGTEFLKRLNTIVGQLPEHRLMIAEESSAYPQVTAPVSAGGLGFDYKWNMGWMNDTLAFFERDPAERAAHLQQLTFSFVYMFNEHFVLPLSHDEVVHGKKSLMHKMPGDRYNQFANLRVLMVWLMTFPGKKLLFMGSEWGQFLEWRDYSGLEWVDLDDLLNRGMQHFTRTLNHLYLTESSLWAADEAMTITQADSPVGLSFIRGRDPATTVVVVFNFLPGEHQHFKIQVPYPGRYRVLVNTESAQFGGTWTKTEATYVASENEIEVLLPALGALILGYVTDDVDLELAQAKGENYGN
;
A
#
# COMPACT_ATOMS: atom_id res chain seq x y z
N MET A 1 -24.59 32.77 -9.26
CA MET A 1 -23.62 33.12 -10.33
C MET A 1 -22.22 33.23 -9.74
N SER A 2 -21.98 34.02 -8.67
CA SER A 2 -20.64 34.15 -8.05
C SER A 2 -19.94 32.82 -7.73
N GLN A 3 -20.63 31.87 -7.08
CA GLN A 3 -20.01 30.59 -6.68
C GLN A 3 -19.65 29.67 -7.87
N ILE A 4 -20.50 29.63 -8.91
CA ILE A 4 -20.22 28.84 -10.12
C ILE A 4 -19.03 29.46 -10.87
N ASP A 5 -18.99 30.78 -10.98
CA ASP A 5 -17.88 31.49 -11.64
C ASP A 5 -16.54 31.23 -10.90
N ASP A 6 -16.57 31.18 -9.57
CA ASP A 6 -15.41 30.83 -8.74
C ASP A 6 -14.95 29.38 -8.98
N TRP A 7 -15.87 28.41 -8.97
CA TRP A 7 -15.54 27.00 -9.25
C TRP A 7 -14.96 26.81 -10.66
N LEU A 8 -15.56 27.47 -11.64
CA LEU A 8 -15.10 27.50 -13.02
C LEU A 8 -13.67 28.07 -13.13
N TYR A 9 -13.39 29.16 -12.42
CA TYR A 9 -12.07 29.75 -12.38
C TYR A 9 -11.05 28.80 -11.74
N LEU A 10 -11.34 28.27 -10.55
CA LEU A 10 -10.46 27.39 -9.79
C LEU A 10 -10.17 26.09 -10.55
N PHE A 11 -11.18 25.47 -11.16
CA PHE A 11 -11.00 24.23 -11.92
C PHE A 11 -10.03 24.41 -13.09
N ASN A 12 -10.16 25.51 -13.83
CA ASN A 12 -9.26 25.85 -14.95
C ASN A 12 -7.86 26.28 -14.51
N LYS A 13 -7.69 26.67 -13.24
CA LYS A 13 -6.40 26.94 -12.59
C LYS A 13 -5.73 25.70 -11.99
N GLY A 14 -6.44 24.57 -11.93
CA GLY A 14 -5.94 23.38 -11.25
C GLY A 14 -6.07 23.45 -9.74
N GLU A 15 -6.89 24.37 -9.22
CA GLU A 15 -7.00 24.73 -7.81
C GLU A 15 -8.33 24.32 -7.17
N LEU A 16 -9.24 23.67 -7.93
CA LEU A 16 -10.47 23.13 -7.37
C LEU A 16 -10.22 21.72 -6.82
N PHE A 17 -9.54 21.64 -5.68
CA PHE A 17 -9.08 20.37 -5.07
C PHE A 17 -10.19 19.48 -4.51
N GLU A 18 -11.43 19.96 -4.45
CA GLU A 18 -12.62 19.17 -4.09
C GLU A 18 -13.66 19.28 -5.20
N SER A 19 -13.20 19.24 -6.45
CA SER A 19 -14.07 19.38 -7.63
C SER A 19 -15.19 18.35 -7.72
N TYR A 20 -15.04 17.19 -7.07
CA TYR A 20 -16.10 16.18 -6.91
C TYR A 20 -17.33 16.68 -6.14
N THR A 21 -17.27 17.81 -5.45
CA THR A 21 -18.45 18.38 -4.77
C THR A 21 -19.41 19.10 -5.71
N TRP A 22 -19.00 19.26 -6.98
CA TRP A 22 -19.75 20.00 -7.99
C TRP A 22 -19.77 19.32 -9.37
N LEU A 23 -18.65 18.73 -9.80
CA LEU A 23 -18.57 17.95 -11.05
C LEU A 23 -19.16 16.55 -10.86
N GLY A 24 -19.74 16.01 -11.93
CA GLY A 24 -20.48 14.75 -11.91
C GLY A 24 -21.97 14.98 -11.80
N VAL A 25 -22.66 14.06 -11.12
CA VAL A 25 -24.11 14.09 -10.94
C VAL A 25 -24.47 14.14 -9.46
N HIS A 26 -25.20 15.18 -9.05
CA HIS A 26 -25.55 15.46 -7.66
C HIS A 26 -27.05 15.63 -7.45
N GLU A 27 -27.58 15.19 -6.31
CA GLU A 27 -29.00 15.31 -5.97
C GLU A 27 -29.27 16.68 -5.32
N LEU A 28 -30.00 17.56 -6.02
CA LEU A 28 -30.35 18.89 -5.49
C LEU A 28 -31.51 18.81 -4.49
N ALA A 29 -32.44 17.91 -4.76
CA ALA A 29 -33.59 17.57 -3.94
C ALA A 29 -34.01 16.13 -4.28
N PRO A 30 -34.79 15.43 -3.45
CA PRO A 30 -35.19 14.04 -3.73
C PRO A 30 -35.76 13.86 -5.15
N GLY A 31 -35.01 13.16 -6.00
CA GLY A 31 -35.36 12.89 -7.39
C GLY A 31 -35.15 14.02 -8.41
N ASP A 32 -34.51 15.12 -8.01
CA ASP A 32 -34.07 16.22 -8.87
C ASP A 32 -32.54 16.30 -8.84
N TRP A 33 -31.93 16.13 -10.01
CA TRP A 33 -30.49 15.94 -10.16
C TRP A 33 -29.88 17.03 -11.03
N GLN A 34 -28.64 17.40 -10.73
CA GLN A 34 -27.80 18.23 -11.57
C GLN A 34 -26.67 17.39 -12.17
N ALA A 35 -26.42 17.57 -13.46
CA ALA A 35 -25.22 17.06 -14.13
C ALA A 35 -24.28 18.21 -14.50
N VAL A 36 -23.00 18.06 -14.21
CA VAL A 36 -21.93 18.99 -14.60
C VAL A 36 -20.75 18.20 -15.18
N VAL A 37 -20.44 18.45 -16.45
CA VAL A 37 -19.44 17.67 -17.21
C VAL A 37 -18.43 18.59 -17.87
N TRP A 38 -17.15 18.26 -17.74
CA TRP A 38 -16.06 18.91 -18.47
C TRP A 38 -15.82 18.20 -19.82
N ALA A 39 -16.08 18.90 -20.92
CA ALA A 39 -15.91 18.39 -22.28
C ALA A 39 -15.62 19.57 -23.23
N PRO A 40 -14.45 20.23 -23.11
CA PRO A 40 -14.21 21.55 -23.70
C PRO A 40 -14.31 21.63 -25.22
N HIS A 41 -14.09 20.52 -25.92
CA HIS A 41 -14.15 20.45 -27.38
C HIS A 41 -15.44 19.78 -27.90
N ALA A 42 -16.33 19.32 -27.02
CA ALA A 42 -17.59 18.73 -27.45
C ALA A 42 -18.52 19.77 -28.11
N LEU A 43 -19.19 19.36 -29.18
CA LEU A 43 -20.26 20.14 -29.82
C LEU A 43 -21.54 20.10 -28.99
N THR A 44 -21.89 18.92 -28.47
CA THR A 44 -23.03 18.72 -27.57
C THR A 44 -22.71 17.65 -26.53
N VAL A 45 -23.29 17.81 -25.35
CA VAL A 45 -23.32 16.77 -24.31
C VAL A 45 -24.77 16.60 -23.89
N SER A 46 -25.21 15.36 -23.76
CA SER A 46 -26.53 15.01 -23.22
C SER A 46 -26.37 13.95 -22.15
N ILE A 47 -27.24 13.97 -21.13
CA ILE A 47 -27.35 12.87 -20.19
C ILE A 47 -28.33 11.82 -20.73
N VAL A 48 -27.95 10.54 -20.66
CA VAL A 48 -28.77 9.39 -21.06
C VAL A 48 -28.83 8.40 -19.92
N GLY A 49 -29.96 7.72 -19.73
CA GLY A 49 -30.10 6.70 -18.69
C GLY A 49 -31.50 6.11 -18.62
N ASP A 50 -31.75 5.32 -17.58
CA ASP A 50 -33.04 4.62 -17.42
C ASP A 50 -34.22 5.60 -17.29
N PHE A 51 -34.00 6.81 -16.76
CA PHE A 51 -35.04 7.83 -16.57
C PHE A 51 -35.52 8.50 -17.86
N ASN A 52 -34.80 8.33 -18.97
CA ASN A 52 -35.18 8.87 -20.27
C ASN A 52 -35.13 7.83 -21.38
N ASP A 53 -35.24 6.54 -21.06
CA ASP A 53 -35.15 5.42 -22.02
C ASP A 53 -33.89 5.51 -22.90
N TRP A 54 -32.80 5.99 -22.31
CA TRP A 54 -31.53 6.26 -22.99
C TRP A 54 -31.63 7.25 -24.17
N GLN A 55 -32.67 8.10 -24.18
CA GLN A 55 -32.86 9.21 -25.11
C GLN A 55 -32.26 10.49 -24.51
N GLY A 56 -31.24 11.06 -25.17
CA GLY A 56 -30.44 12.15 -24.61
C GLY A 56 -31.24 13.39 -24.22
N GLN A 57 -31.04 13.85 -22.98
CA GLN A 57 -31.43 15.20 -22.54
C GLN A 57 -30.22 16.13 -22.61
N SER A 58 -30.28 17.14 -23.48
CA SER A 58 -29.16 18.05 -23.73
C SER A 58 -28.81 18.91 -22.52
N LEU A 59 -27.50 18.99 -22.23
CA LEU A 59 -26.92 19.88 -21.24
C LEU A 59 -26.52 21.21 -21.87
N LYS A 60 -26.63 22.30 -21.11
CA LYS A 60 -26.29 23.65 -21.56
C LYS A 60 -24.78 23.88 -21.45
N ALA A 61 -24.14 24.22 -22.57
CA ALA A 61 -22.74 24.62 -22.59
C ALA A 61 -22.52 25.95 -21.83
N LEU A 62 -21.40 26.02 -21.12
CA LEU A 62 -20.82 27.20 -20.49
C LEU A 62 -19.52 27.52 -21.26
N PRO A 63 -19.60 28.35 -22.33
CA PRO A 63 -18.57 28.39 -23.37
C PRO A 63 -17.18 28.82 -22.91
N GLN A 64 -17.09 29.56 -21.80
CA GLN A 64 -15.83 30.13 -21.32
C GLN A 64 -14.90 29.08 -20.69
N THR A 65 -15.42 27.89 -20.37
CA THR A 65 -14.73 26.91 -19.52
C THR A 65 -14.81 25.47 -20.00
N GLY A 66 -15.57 25.22 -21.08
CA GLY A 66 -15.75 23.87 -21.60
C GLY A 66 -16.67 22.98 -20.76
N MET A 67 -17.48 23.58 -19.89
CA MET A 67 -18.41 22.87 -19.02
C MET A 67 -19.80 22.75 -19.65
N PHE A 68 -20.49 21.66 -19.34
CA PHE A 68 -21.89 21.42 -19.70
C PHE A 68 -22.69 21.18 -18.43
N LEU A 69 -23.82 21.88 -18.27
CA LEU A 69 -24.65 21.83 -17.07
C LEU A 69 -26.14 21.69 -17.40
N GLY A 70 -26.85 20.87 -16.63
CA GLY A 70 -28.30 20.73 -16.74
C GLY A 70 -28.92 20.05 -15.53
N THR A 71 -30.24 20.16 -15.39
CA THR A 71 -31.02 19.46 -14.36
C THR A 71 -32.02 18.49 -14.98
N PHE A 72 -32.31 17.39 -14.30
CA PHE A 72 -33.20 16.33 -14.79
C PHE A 72 -33.81 15.56 -13.61
N ASN A 73 -34.88 14.83 -13.89
CA ASN A 73 -35.53 13.99 -12.88
C ASN A 73 -35.13 12.53 -13.07
N GLY A 74 -34.85 11.85 -11.96
CA GLY A 74 -34.43 10.46 -11.94
C GLY A 74 -34.49 9.88 -10.54
N LYS A 75 -34.55 8.56 -10.43
CA LYS A 75 -34.52 7.84 -9.17
C LYS A 75 -33.10 7.39 -8.86
N ARG A 76 -32.66 7.57 -7.62
CA ARG A 76 -31.38 7.04 -7.12
C ARG A 76 -31.22 5.55 -7.49
N GLY A 77 -30.03 5.18 -7.95
CA GLY A 77 -29.68 3.84 -8.42
C GLY A 77 -30.03 3.54 -9.88
N GLN A 78 -30.64 4.46 -10.63
CA GLN A 78 -30.79 4.30 -12.08
C GLN A 78 -29.46 4.47 -12.81
N HIS A 79 -29.27 3.74 -13.89
CA HIS A 79 -28.05 3.80 -14.70
C HIS A 79 -28.05 5.05 -15.58
N TYR A 80 -26.87 5.62 -15.79
CA TYR A 80 -26.66 6.71 -16.72
C TYR A 80 -25.26 6.72 -17.34
N LYS A 81 -25.15 7.42 -18.47
CA LYS A 81 -23.92 7.83 -19.14
C LYS A 81 -24.10 9.23 -19.73
N PHE A 82 -23.02 9.80 -20.27
CA PHE A 82 -23.08 11.00 -21.10
C PHE A 82 -22.97 10.63 -22.58
N ALA A 83 -23.90 11.11 -23.40
CA ALA A 83 -23.76 11.10 -24.85
C ALA A 83 -22.98 12.35 -25.27
N VAL A 84 -21.71 12.19 -25.65
CA VAL A 84 -20.78 13.28 -25.99
C VAL A 84 -20.55 13.28 -27.49
N THR A 85 -20.86 14.40 -28.15
CA THR A 85 -20.62 14.59 -29.58
C THR A 85 -19.35 15.41 -29.79
N GLY A 86 -18.31 14.79 -30.33
CA GLY A 86 -17.02 15.44 -30.57
C GLY A 86 -17.01 16.39 -31.77
N PRO A 87 -15.89 17.10 -32.02
CA PRO A 87 -15.71 17.98 -33.17
C PRO A 87 -15.87 17.29 -34.53
N ASP A 88 -15.66 15.98 -34.59
CA ASP A 88 -15.82 15.13 -35.77
C ASP A 88 -17.30 14.80 -36.07
N GLY A 89 -18.22 15.23 -35.20
CA GLY A 89 -19.66 14.98 -35.31
C GLY A 89 -20.08 13.58 -34.85
N GLN A 90 -19.16 12.76 -34.33
CA GLN A 90 -19.48 11.44 -33.78
C GLN A 90 -19.95 11.56 -32.34
N THR A 91 -21.03 10.85 -32.01
CA THR A 91 -21.53 10.74 -30.63
C THR A 91 -21.07 9.43 -30.02
N GLN A 92 -20.46 9.51 -28.84
CA GLN A 92 -20.06 8.34 -28.05
C GLN A 92 -20.73 8.39 -26.66
N LEU A 93 -21.05 7.23 -26.11
CA LEU A 93 -21.46 7.12 -24.71
C LEU A 93 -20.21 7.05 -23.85
N LYS A 94 -20.11 7.96 -22.89
CA LYS A 94 -18.99 8.11 -21.97
C LYS A 94 -19.48 7.91 -20.54
N VAL A 95 -18.74 7.12 -19.78
CA VAL A 95 -18.94 6.95 -18.34
C VAL A 95 -18.61 8.26 -17.62
N ASP A 96 -19.32 8.58 -16.53
CA ASP A 96 -19.07 9.78 -15.74
C ASP A 96 -17.68 9.71 -15.06
N PRO A 97 -16.75 10.64 -15.37
CA PRO A 97 -15.44 10.69 -14.70
C PRO A 97 -15.53 10.89 -13.18
N PHE A 98 -16.64 11.47 -12.69
CA PHE A 98 -16.93 11.80 -11.30
C PHE A 98 -18.05 10.94 -10.69
N GLY A 99 -18.41 9.80 -11.33
CA GLY A 99 -19.44 8.91 -10.79
C GLY A 99 -19.09 8.34 -9.41
N PHE A 100 -20.05 8.35 -8.48
CA PHE A 100 -19.88 7.85 -7.10
C PHE A 100 -20.26 6.39 -6.90
N ALA A 101 -20.91 5.78 -7.88
CA ALA A 101 -21.25 4.36 -7.89
C ALA A 101 -21.41 3.89 -9.34
N PHE A 102 -21.12 2.61 -9.58
CA PHE A 102 -21.16 2.00 -10.91
C PHE A 102 -21.93 0.69 -10.86
N GLU A 103 -22.42 0.27 -12.02
CA GLU A 103 -23.01 -1.06 -12.16
C GLU A 103 -21.95 -2.15 -11.94
N PRO A 104 -22.34 -3.31 -11.37
CA PRO A 104 -21.45 -4.45 -11.28
C PRO A 104 -20.97 -4.90 -12.66
N LYS A 105 -19.70 -5.32 -12.74
CA LYS A 105 -19.16 -5.94 -13.95
C LYS A 105 -20.07 -7.09 -14.45
N PRO A 106 -20.22 -7.28 -15.77
CA PRO A 106 -19.43 -6.68 -16.85
C PRO A 106 -19.92 -5.30 -17.32
N GLY A 107 -20.88 -4.69 -16.64
CA GLY A 107 -21.29 -3.33 -16.97
C GLY A 107 -20.27 -2.26 -16.54
N ASP A 108 -20.50 -1.03 -16.99
CA ASP A 108 -19.66 0.17 -16.82
C ASP A 108 -20.45 1.48 -16.60
N ALA A 109 -21.79 1.49 -16.70
CA ALA A 109 -22.62 2.65 -16.45
C ALA A 109 -22.51 3.15 -15.01
N ALA A 110 -22.51 4.48 -14.84
CA ALA A 110 -22.62 5.10 -13.53
C ALA A 110 -24.06 4.96 -13.01
N LEU A 111 -24.23 4.93 -11.70
CA LEU A 111 -25.53 4.93 -11.04
C LEU A 111 -25.82 6.34 -10.50
N LEU A 112 -27.07 6.79 -10.60
CA LEU A 112 -27.52 8.02 -9.93
C LEU A 112 -27.33 7.86 -8.42
N ALA A 113 -26.22 8.38 -7.92
CA ALA A 113 -25.78 8.37 -6.54
C ALA A 113 -25.10 9.71 -6.28
N ASP A 114 -25.20 10.19 -5.04
CA ASP A 114 -24.48 11.39 -4.61
C ASP A 114 -23.27 10.97 -3.75
N VAL A 115 -22.47 11.94 -3.33
CA VAL A 115 -21.34 11.71 -2.41
C VAL A 115 -21.82 10.87 -1.21
N PRO A 116 -21.20 9.72 -0.94
CA PRO A 116 -21.67 8.82 0.10
C PRO A 116 -21.48 9.44 1.48
N VAL A 117 -22.46 9.23 2.36
CA VAL A 117 -22.43 9.75 3.74
C VAL A 117 -22.85 8.64 4.70
N ILE A 118 -22.08 8.47 5.77
CA ILE A 118 -22.42 7.62 6.92
C ILE A 118 -22.27 8.40 8.23
N ALA A 119 -22.79 7.84 9.32
CA ALA A 119 -22.44 8.29 10.67
C ALA A 119 -21.16 7.58 11.12
N TRP A 120 -20.06 8.32 11.20
CA TRP A 120 -18.74 7.82 11.62
C TRP A 120 -18.63 7.69 13.15
N HIS A 121 -17.84 6.73 13.61
CA HIS A 121 -17.52 6.45 15.01
C HIS A 121 -16.01 6.48 15.30
N ASP A 122 -15.22 7.03 14.38
CA ASP A 122 -13.76 7.04 14.39
C ASP A 122 -13.14 8.29 15.06
N GLN A 123 -13.91 9.08 15.81
CA GLN A 123 -13.38 10.33 16.38
C GLN A 123 -12.21 10.08 17.34
N SER A 124 -12.24 8.95 18.07
CA SER A 124 -11.14 8.57 18.95
C SER A 124 -9.89 8.11 18.19
N TRP A 125 -10.01 7.69 16.93
CA TRP A 125 -8.88 7.36 16.06
C TRP A 125 -8.12 8.63 15.64
N TRP A 126 -8.84 9.67 15.23
CA TRP A 126 -8.23 10.94 14.81
C TRP A 126 -7.70 11.81 15.94
N GLN A 127 -8.19 11.62 17.17
CA GLN A 127 -7.71 12.35 18.35
C GLN A 127 -6.37 11.85 18.91
N GLN A 128 -5.85 10.74 18.40
CA GLN A 128 -4.62 10.18 18.93
C GLN A 128 -3.41 11.04 18.50
N ALA A 129 -2.34 11.06 19.31
CA ALA A 129 -1.14 11.87 19.06
C ALA A 129 -0.38 11.52 17.75
N ASP A 130 0.64 12.32 17.41
CA ASP A 130 1.51 12.22 16.22
C ASP A 130 1.79 10.79 15.71
N THR A 131 1.54 10.56 14.41
CA THR A 131 1.72 9.29 13.70
C THR A 131 3.19 8.88 13.52
N SER A 132 4.12 9.85 13.54
CA SER A 132 5.57 9.58 13.40
C SER A 132 6.17 8.81 14.57
N GLN A 133 5.48 8.80 15.71
CA GLN A 133 5.89 8.12 16.95
C GLN A 133 5.11 6.81 17.17
N ARG A 134 4.78 6.09 16.09
CA ARG A 134 4.03 4.82 16.17
C ARG A 134 4.61 3.70 15.30
N PRO A 135 4.37 2.43 15.69
CA PRO A 135 4.69 1.30 14.83
C PRO A 135 3.83 1.31 13.56
N MET A 136 4.48 1.12 12.41
CA MET A 136 3.79 0.93 11.13
C MET A 136 4.17 -0.43 10.56
N ASN A 137 3.22 -1.37 10.68
CA ASN A 137 3.30 -2.72 10.18
C ASN A 137 2.05 -2.99 9.32
N ILE A 138 2.26 -3.02 8.01
CA ILE A 138 1.23 -3.00 6.99
C ILE A 138 0.97 -4.43 6.50
N TYR A 139 -0.29 -4.83 6.52
CA TYR A 139 -0.76 -6.03 5.83
C TYR A 139 -1.34 -5.62 4.47
N GLU A 140 -0.62 -5.95 3.40
CA GLU A 140 -1.06 -5.62 2.02
C GLU A 140 -2.04 -6.70 1.52
N VAL A 141 -3.18 -6.26 0.97
CA VAL A 141 -4.32 -7.13 0.70
C VAL A 141 -5.00 -6.76 -0.62
N HIS A 142 -5.23 -7.77 -1.47
CA HIS A 142 -6.20 -7.69 -2.55
C HIS A 142 -7.54 -8.25 -2.08
N LEU A 143 -8.53 -7.39 -1.86
CA LEU A 143 -9.85 -7.78 -1.30
C LEU A 143 -10.54 -8.87 -2.12
N GLY A 144 -10.36 -8.85 -3.44
CA GLY A 144 -10.96 -9.84 -4.32
C GLY A 144 -10.38 -11.24 -4.22
N SER A 145 -9.24 -11.47 -3.56
CA SER A 145 -8.59 -12.79 -3.49
C SER A 145 -8.06 -13.17 -2.11
N PHE A 146 -8.18 -12.30 -1.11
CA PHE A 146 -7.87 -12.65 0.28
C PHE A 146 -8.69 -13.87 0.74
N MET A 147 -10.02 -13.78 0.62
CA MET A 147 -10.93 -14.87 0.91
C MET A 147 -12.12 -14.83 -0.05
N ARG A 148 -12.46 -16.00 -0.61
CA ARG A 148 -13.65 -16.19 -1.43
C ARG A 148 -14.71 -16.94 -0.64
N GLN A 149 -15.98 -16.71 -0.98
CA GLN A 149 -17.06 -17.53 -0.48
C GLN A 149 -16.95 -18.96 -1.05
N THR A 150 -17.62 -19.93 -0.42
CA THR A 150 -17.55 -21.35 -0.81
C THR A 150 -18.05 -21.61 -2.23
N ASP A 151 -18.87 -20.72 -2.77
CA ASP A 151 -19.39 -20.76 -4.15
C ASP A 151 -18.52 -19.96 -5.15
N GLY A 152 -17.37 -19.43 -4.69
CA GLY A 152 -16.44 -18.64 -5.50
C GLY A 152 -16.76 -17.14 -5.58
N GLN A 153 -17.86 -16.69 -4.98
CA GLN A 153 -18.22 -15.26 -4.97
C GLN A 153 -17.24 -14.44 -4.13
N TYR A 154 -17.16 -13.14 -4.41
CA TYR A 154 -16.43 -12.21 -3.54
C TYR A 154 -17.08 -12.11 -2.17
N GLN A 155 -16.29 -11.77 -1.16
CA GLN A 155 -16.86 -11.29 0.10
C GLN A 155 -17.34 -9.85 -0.05
N THR A 156 -18.37 -9.50 0.71
CA THR A 156 -18.80 -8.11 0.82
C THR A 156 -17.92 -7.34 1.80
N TYR A 157 -17.91 -6.00 1.71
CA TYR A 157 -17.23 -5.14 2.68
C TYR A 157 -17.67 -5.44 4.13
N ALA A 158 -18.96 -5.70 4.34
CA ALA A 158 -19.50 -6.07 5.65
C ALA A 158 -18.95 -7.42 6.16
N GLN A 159 -18.80 -8.42 5.29
CA GLN A 159 -18.18 -9.69 5.66
C GLN A 159 -16.68 -9.51 5.98
N MET A 160 -15.99 -8.64 5.25
CA MET A 160 -14.57 -8.35 5.44
C MET A 160 -14.25 -7.62 6.74
N GLN A 161 -15.23 -7.02 7.40
CA GLN A 161 -15.05 -6.53 8.77
C GLN A 161 -14.65 -7.67 9.73
N HIS A 162 -15.18 -8.88 9.51
CA HIS A 162 -14.85 -10.03 10.35
C HIS A 162 -13.72 -10.89 9.79
N SER A 163 -13.71 -11.14 8.48
CA SER A 163 -12.69 -12.02 7.90
C SER A 163 -11.31 -11.35 7.82
N LEU A 164 -11.25 -10.03 7.58
CA LEU A 164 -10.00 -9.30 7.36
C LEU A 164 -9.61 -8.42 8.55
N ILE A 165 -10.49 -7.55 9.06
CA ILE A 165 -10.11 -6.62 10.14
C ILE A 165 -9.79 -7.39 11.42
N ASP A 166 -10.69 -8.27 11.88
CA ASP A 166 -10.45 -9.11 13.07
C ASP A 166 -9.17 -9.96 12.90
N TYR A 167 -8.93 -10.47 11.69
CA TYR A 167 -7.70 -11.21 11.38
C TYR A 167 -6.45 -10.34 11.52
N ALA A 168 -6.39 -9.21 10.83
CA ALA A 168 -5.24 -8.32 10.83
C ALA A 168 -4.90 -7.82 12.25
N VAL A 169 -5.92 -7.44 13.02
CA VAL A 169 -5.78 -7.05 14.43
C VAL A 169 -5.25 -8.21 15.27
N SER A 170 -5.79 -9.43 15.11
CA SER A 170 -5.32 -10.61 15.85
C SER A 170 -3.85 -10.96 15.54
N GLN A 171 -3.41 -10.70 14.31
CA GLN A 171 -2.03 -10.90 13.89
C GLN A 171 -1.09 -9.77 14.35
N GLY A 172 -1.60 -8.66 14.88
CA GLY A 172 -0.79 -7.54 15.38
C GLY A 172 -0.31 -6.56 14.31
N TYR A 173 -1.00 -6.49 13.17
CA TYR A 173 -0.77 -5.42 12.18
C TYR A 173 -1.36 -4.10 12.68
N THR A 174 -0.78 -2.98 12.25
CA THR A 174 -1.28 -1.64 12.59
C THR A 174 -2.01 -0.96 11.44
N HIS A 175 -1.77 -1.42 10.21
CA HIS A 175 -2.43 -0.93 9.01
C HIS A 175 -2.77 -2.07 8.07
N ILE A 176 -3.81 -1.88 7.27
CA ILE A 176 -4.05 -2.62 6.02
C ILE A 176 -3.78 -1.69 4.84
N GLU A 177 -3.06 -2.17 3.84
CA GLU A 177 -2.90 -1.50 2.55
C GLU A 177 -3.69 -2.27 1.50
N LEU A 178 -4.68 -1.61 0.93
CA LEU A 178 -5.58 -2.21 -0.04
C LEU A 178 -5.05 -1.93 -1.44
N LEU A 179 -4.89 -2.98 -2.25
CA LEU A 179 -4.75 -2.81 -3.69
C LEU A 179 -5.93 -1.98 -4.24
N PRO A 180 -5.79 -1.32 -5.41
CA PRO A 180 -6.70 -0.24 -5.79
C PRO A 180 -8.17 -0.65 -5.77
N LEU A 181 -8.99 0.14 -5.06
CA LEU A 181 -10.44 -0.07 -4.97
C LEU A 181 -11.24 0.85 -5.87
N THR A 182 -10.61 1.76 -6.61
CA THR A 182 -11.26 2.52 -7.68
C THR A 182 -11.92 1.56 -8.68
N GLU A 183 -13.07 1.96 -9.22
CA GLU A 183 -13.83 1.07 -10.10
C GLU A 183 -13.02 0.75 -11.38
N HIS A 184 -12.98 -0.54 -11.72
CA HIS A 184 -12.16 -1.11 -12.79
C HIS A 184 -12.90 -2.26 -13.47
N LEU A 185 -12.68 -2.47 -14.77
CA LEU A 185 -13.41 -3.51 -15.52
C LEU A 185 -12.76 -4.90 -15.40
N LEU A 186 -11.44 -4.93 -15.34
CA LEU A 186 -10.66 -6.17 -15.43
C LEU A 186 -10.08 -6.56 -14.07
N ASP A 187 -10.51 -7.68 -13.50
CA ASP A 187 -9.96 -8.21 -12.24
C ASP A 187 -8.46 -8.52 -12.34
N ALA A 188 -8.01 -9.02 -13.48
CA ALA A 188 -6.61 -9.34 -13.73
C ALA A 188 -5.71 -8.09 -13.81
N SER A 189 -6.28 -6.88 -13.78
CA SER A 189 -5.51 -5.65 -13.57
C SER A 189 -5.21 -5.39 -12.10
N TRP A 190 -5.82 -6.17 -11.19
CA TRP A 190 -5.73 -6.05 -9.74
C TRP A 190 -6.21 -4.70 -9.19
N GLY A 191 -6.89 -3.91 -10.01
CA GLY A 191 -7.33 -2.54 -9.72
C GLY A 191 -6.51 -1.46 -10.43
N TYR A 192 -5.30 -1.76 -10.91
CA TYR A 192 -4.38 -0.76 -11.49
C TYR A 192 -4.84 -0.19 -12.85
N GLN A 193 -5.88 -0.74 -13.47
CA GLN A 193 -6.49 -0.19 -14.68
C GLN A 193 -7.90 0.36 -14.39
N SER A 194 -7.91 1.50 -13.70
CA SER A 194 -9.14 2.11 -13.19
C SER A 194 -9.80 3.09 -14.17
N PHE A 195 -11.12 3.26 -14.00
CA PHE A 195 -11.92 4.30 -14.67
C PHE A 195 -12.81 5.10 -13.70
N GLY A 196 -13.24 4.52 -12.57
CA GLY A 196 -14.07 5.20 -11.58
C GLY A 196 -13.27 5.68 -10.37
N TYR A 197 -12.66 6.87 -10.48
CA TYR A 197 -11.73 7.40 -9.46
C TYR A 197 -12.41 7.90 -8.18
N PHE A 198 -13.74 8.06 -8.18
CA PHE A 198 -14.55 8.60 -7.07
C PHE A 198 -15.53 7.56 -6.51
N ALA A 199 -15.33 6.28 -6.79
CA ALA A 199 -16.15 5.22 -6.25
C ALA A 199 -15.30 4.00 -5.86
N PRO A 200 -15.56 3.40 -4.68
CA PRO A 200 -15.11 2.04 -4.44
C PRO A 200 -15.83 1.07 -5.36
N THR A 201 -15.12 0.03 -5.79
CA THR A 201 -15.62 -0.96 -6.72
C THR A 201 -16.88 -1.64 -6.20
N SER A 202 -17.87 -1.74 -7.08
CA SER A 202 -19.17 -2.39 -6.85
C SER A 202 -19.07 -3.89 -6.56
N ARG A 203 -17.90 -4.51 -6.77
CA ARG A 203 -17.64 -5.94 -6.53
C ARG A 203 -17.98 -6.40 -5.12
N PHE A 204 -17.83 -5.52 -4.13
CA PHE A 204 -17.90 -5.89 -2.70
C PHE A 204 -19.06 -5.22 -1.95
N GLY A 205 -19.86 -4.39 -2.60
CA GLY A 205 -21.00 -3.71 -1.96
C GLY A 205 -21.16 -2.27 -2.44
N THR A 206 -21.90 -1.48 -1.67
CA THR A 206 -22.12 -0.05 -1.98
C THR A 206 -20.96 0.82 -1.45
N PRO A 207 -20.84 2.07 -1.93
CA PRO A 207 -19.89 3.02 -1.34
C PRO A 207 -20.05 3.19 0.17
N GLU A 208 -21.28 3.24 0.68
CA GLU A 208 -21.53 3.31 2.12
C GLU A 208 -21.12 2.04 2.88
N ASP A 209 -21.16 0.87 2.24
CA ASP A 209 -20.61 -0.36 2.84
C ASP A 209 -19.09 -0.27 2.99
N PHE A 210 -18.39 0.32 2.00
CA PHE A 210 -16.96 0.57 2.10
C PHE A 210 -16.63 1.58 3.21
N LEU A 211 -17.39 2.69 3.30
CA LEU A 211 -17.20 3.65 4.40
C LEU A 211 -17.36 2.99 5.77
N ARG A 212 -18.35 2.09 5.92
CA ARG A 212 -18.53 1.31 7.16
C ARG A 212 -17.38 0.33 7.43
N PHE A 213 -16.75 -0.21 6.39
CA PHE A 213 -15.55 -1.04 6.54
C PHE A 213 -14.38 -0.23 7.09
N VAL A 214 -14.15 0.99 6.57
CA VAL A 214 -13.11 1.89 7.09
C VAL A 214 -13.42 2.32 8.53
N ASP A 215 -14.67 2.68 8.84
CA ASP A 215 -15.11 3.02 10.21
C ASP A 215 -14.83 1.87 11.18
N ALA A 216 -15.14 0.63 10.78
CA ALA A 216 -14.86 -0.57 11.57
C ALA A 216 -13.35 -0.78 11.80
N ALA A 217 -12.50 -0.48 10.81
CA ALA A 217 -11.05 -0.58 10.95
C ALA A 217 -10.53 0.42 12.00
N HIS A 218 -10.96 1.68 11.91
CA HIS A 218 -10.56 2.72 12.87
C HIS A 218 -11.04 2.39 14.30
N VAL A 219 -12.27 1.91 14.46
CA VAL A 219 -12.80 1.46 15.77
C VAL A 219 -11.98 0.30 16.33
N ALA A 220 -11.48 -0.58 15.46
CA ALA A 220 -10.60 -1.68 15.85
C ALA A 220 -9.13 -1.27 16.06
N GLY A 221 -8.78 0.00 15.83
CA GLY A 221 -7.42 0.52 15.99
C GLY A 221 -6.48 0.18 14.82
N LEU A 222 -7.03 -0.02 13.62
CA LEU A 222 -6.32 -0.37 12.40
C LEU A 222 -6.44 0.76 11.37
N GLY A 223 -5.31 1.23 10.86
CA GLY A 223 -5.28 2.21 9.78
C GLY A 223 -5.55 1.60 8.41
N VAL A 224 -6.13 2.36 7.49
CA VAL A 224 -6.44 1.94 6.11
C VAL A 224 -5.70 2.82 5.11
N ILE A 225 -4.77 2.21 4.39
CA ILE A 225 -4.07 2.79 3.25
C ILE A 225 -4.64 2.16 1.98
N MET A 226 -4.66 2.90 0.88
CA MET A 226 -5.06 2.35 -0.41
C MET A 226 -4.05 2.74 -1.49
N ASP A 227 -3.78 1.80 -2.38
CA ASP A 227 -3.08 2.07 -3.63
C ASP A 227 -3.92 2.98 -4.52
N TRP A 228 -3.31 4.06 -4.98
CA TRP A 228 -3.92 5.04 -5.85
C TRP A 228 -3.05 5.27 -7.08
N VAL A 229 -3.69 5.31 -8.25
CA VAL A 229 -3.02 5.21 -9.55
C VAL A 229 -3.25 6.49 -10.37
N PRO A 230 -2.52 7.58 -10.10
CA PRO A 230 -2.67 8.84 -10.83
C PRO A 230 -1.84 8.92 -12.10
N GLY A 231 -0.95 7.95 -12.36
CA GLY A 231 -0.04 7.97 -13.50
C GLY A 231 -0.71 7.61 -14.82
N HIS A 232 -1.70 6.71 -14.80
CA HIS A 232 -2.34 6.19 -15.99
C HIS A 232 -3.75 5.65 -15.71
N PHE A 233 -4.51 5.39 -16.77
CA PHE A 233 -5.87 4.85 -16.72
C PHE A 233 -6.12 3.85 -17.86
N ILE A 234 -7.23 3.10 -17.77
CA ILE A 234 -7.58 2.03 -18.70
C ILE A 234 -7.69 2.52 -20.17
N LYS A 235 -7.34 1.65 -21.14
CA LYS A 235 -7.33 1.99 -22.59
C LYS A 235 -8.72 2.03 -23.27
N ASN A 236 -9.78 1.93 -22.48
CA ASN A 236 -11.16 1.89 -22.93
C ASN A 236 -11.63 3.23 -23.51
N THR A 237 -12.32 3.20 -24.65
CA THR A 237 -12.78 4.42 -25.36
C THR A 237 -14.07 5.00 -24.78
N ASP A 238 -14.83 4.22 -24.03
CA ASP A 238 -16.07 4.59 -23.36
C ASP A 238 -15.85 5.27 -22.00
N VAL A 239 -14.59 5.46 -21.58
CA VAL A 239 -14.21 6.14 -20.34
C VAL A 239 -13.51 7.48 -20.63
N LEU A 240 -12.35 7.74 -20.03
CA LEU A 240 -11.62 9.01 -20.08
C LEU A 240 -10.89 9.28 -21.40
N TYR A 241 -10.53 8.26 -22.18
CA TYR A 241 -9.75 8.45 -23.42
C TYR A 241 -10.56 9.23 -24.46
N GLN A 242 -9.97 10.27 -25.02
CA GLN A 242 -10.62 11.19 -25.94
C GLN A 242 -12.07 11.50 -25.54
N PHE A 243 -12.25 11.89 -24.26
CA PHE A 243 -13.56 12.02 -23.64
C PHE A 243 -14.52 12.91 -24.46
N ASP A 244 -14.01 13.99 -25.04
CA ASP A 244 -14.77 14.91 -25.88
C ASP A 244 -14.46 14.81 -27.39
N GLY A 245 -13.87 13.69 -27.82
CA GLY A 245 -13.39 13.46 -29.19
C GLY A 245 -11.99 14.04 -29.46
N THR A 246 -11.33 14.60 -28.45
CA THR A 246 -9.94 15.08 -28.50
C THR A 246 -9.18 14.64 -27.24
N PRO A 247 -7.83 14.71 -27.19
CA PRO A 247 -7.08 14.39 -25.96
C PRO A 247 -7.48 15.22 -24.73
N THR A 248 -8.42 14.70 -23.94
CA THR A 248 -9.09 15.43 -22.85
C THR A 248 -8.35 15.23 -21.53
N PHE A 249 -8.16 13.99 -21.10
CA PHE A 249 -7.49 13.64 -19.83
C PHE A 249 -6.05 13.21 -20.03
N GLU A 250 -5.77 12.59 -21.17
CA GLU A 250 -4.45 12.16 -21.60
C GLU A 250 -3.64 13.29 -22.25
N TYR A 251 -2.32 13.06 -22.38
CA TYR A 251 -1.42 13.97 -23.08
C TYR A 251 -1.85 14.18 -24.53
N GLN A 252 -1.68 15.41 -25.02
CA GLN A 252 -1.95 15.72 -26.44
C GLN A 252 -1.00 15.00 -27.40
N ASP A 253 0.25 14.79 -26.98
CA ASP A 253 1.22 13.98 -27.72
C ASP A 253 0.89 12.50 -27.54
N PRO A 254 0.51 11.77 -28.61
CA PRO A 254 0.18 10.35 -28.52
C PRO A 254 1.33 9.49 -27.99
N HIS A 255 2.58 9.88 -28.25
CA HIS A 255 3.75 9.15 -27.76
C HIS A 255 3.88 9.27 -26.23
N ARG A 256 3.60 10.45 -25.67
CA ARG A 256 3.54 10.65 -24.21
C ARG A 256 2.30 9.97 -23.61
N ALA A 257 1.16 10.06 -24.29
CA ALA A 257 -0.11 9.49 -23.83
C ALA A 257 -0.06 7.97 -23.73
N GLU A 258 0.58 7.27 -24.67
CA GLU A 258 0.63 5.81 -24.65
C GLU A 258 1.51 5.28 -23.50
N ASN A 259 1.00 4.32 -22.74
CA ASN A 259 1.78 3.48 -21.85
C ASN A 259 1.86 2.06 -22.41
N VAL A 260 3.01 1.71 -22.95
CA VAL A 260 3.25 0.50 -23.73
C VAL A 260 3.34 -0.72 -22.83
N ARG A 261 4.14 -0.66 -21.76
CA ARG A 261 4.35 -1.81 -20.87
C ARG A 261 3.06 -2.30 -20.21
N TRP A 262 2.19 -1.39 -19.80
CA TRP A 262 0.94 -1.73 -19.11
C TRP A 262 -0.29 -1.74 -20.02
N GLY A 263 -0.16 -1.28 -21.26
CA GLY A 263 -1.26 -1.23 -22.21
C GLY A 263 -2.37 -0.25 -21.81
N THR A 264 -1.98 0.94 -21.32
CA THR A 264 -2.86 1.96 -20.74
C THR A 264 -2.62 3.34 -21.37
N TRP A 265 -3.34 4.37 -20.89
CA TRP A 265 -3.12 5.77 -21.25
C TRP A 265 -2.60 6.56 -20.04
N ASN A 266 -1.56 7.37 -20.21
CA ASN A 266 -1.06 8.29 -19.20
C ASN A 266 -1.92 9.55 -19.13
N PHE A 267 -2.17 10.04 -17.91
CA PHE A 267 -2.79 11.35 -17.69
C PHE A 267 -1.87 12.49 -18.13
N ASP A 268 -2.44 13.58 -18.64
CA ASP A 268 -1.71 14.83 -18.85
C ASP A 268 -1.52 15.56 -17.53
N LEU A 269 -0.45 15.21 -16.80
CA LEU A 269 -0.14 15.81 -15.50
C LEU A 269 0.18 17.31 -15.59
N GLY A 270 0.42 17.85 -16.79
CA GLY A 270 0.63 19.28 -17.02
C GLY A 270 -0.66 20.07 -17.19
N LYS A 271 -1.79 19.41 -17.42
CA LYS A 271 -3.08 20.06 -17.69
C LYS A 271 -3.80 20.39 -16.38
N ASN A 272 -4.04 21.67 -16.13
CA ASN A 272 -4.66 22.17 -14.91
C ASN A 272 -5.96 21.44 -14.52
N GLN A 273 -6.86 21.21 -15.47
CA GLN A 273 -8.14 20.54 -15.22
C GLN A 273 -7.95 19.07 -14.79
N VAL A 274 -6.93 18.40 -15.34
CA VAL A 274 -6.54 17.04 -14.96
C VAL A 274 -5.90 17.05 -13.57
N GLN A 275 -5.13 18.08 -13.21
CA GLN A 275 -4.64 18.24 -11.84
C GLN A 275 -5.80 18.46 -10.85
N SER A 276 -6.79 19.30 -11.17
CA SER A 276 -8.01 19.44 -10.36
C SER A 276 -8.70 18.09 -10.19
N TYR A 277 -8.86 17.32 -11.27
CA TYR A 277 -9.47 15.99 -11.25
C TYR A 277 -8.72 15.00 -10.33
N LEU A 278 -7.42 14.84 -10.54
CA LEU A 278 -6.61 13.86 -9.81
C LEU A 278 -6.46 14.24 -8.34
N ILE A 279 -6.12 15.49 -8.03
CA ILE A 279 -6.02 15.93 -6.62
C ILE A 279 -7.39 15.80 -5.95
N SER A 280 -8.48 16.12 -6.66
CA SER A 280 -9.85 15.88 -6.17
C SER A 280 -10.13 14.42 -5.88
N SER A 281 -9.64 13.47 -6.69
CA SER A 281 -9.78 12.04 -6.39
C SER A 281 -9.03 11.64 -5.12
N ALA A 282 -7.80 12.13 -4.91
CA ALA A 282 -7.07 11.90 -3.67
C ALA A 282 -7.83 12.46 -2.46
N MET A 283 -8.36 13.69 -2.57
CA MET A 283 -9.15 14.31 -1.51
C MET A 283 -10.46 13.58 -1.23
N PHE A 284 -11.08 12.96 -2.24
CA PHE A 284 -12.25 12.10 -2.02
C PHE A 284 -11.91 10.93 -1.10
N TRP A 285 -10.86 10.17 -1.41
CA TRP A 285 -10.45 9.03 -0.59
C TRP A 285 -10.01 9.43 0.82
N LEU A 286 -9.26 10.53 0.95
CA LEU A 286 -8.74 10.97 2.24
C LEU A 286 -9.81 11.65 3.12
N LYS A 287 -10.70 12.48 2.55
CA LYS A 287 -11.70 13.24 3.31
C LYS A 287 -13.08 12.58 3.38
N VAL A 288 -13.55 11.98 2.30
CA VAL A 288 -14.88 11.35 2.26
C VAL A 288 -14.80 9.93 2.76
N ALA A 289 -13.77 9.19 2.33
CA ALA A 289 -13.58 7.80 2.75
C ALA A 289 -12.71 7.63 4.00
N HIS A 290 -12.22 8.73 4.58
CA HIS A 290 -11.42 8.77 5.81
C HIS A 290 -10.13 7.92 5.76
N LEU A 291 -9.60 7.58 4.57
CA LEU A 291 -8.38 6.77 4.50
C LEU A 291 -7.21 7.45 5.22
N ASP A 292 -6.38 6.67 5.92
CA ASP A 292 -5.19 7.14 6.62
C ASP A 292 -4.07 7.53 5.67
N GLY A 293 -4.09 7.00 4.45
CA GLY A 293 -3.11 7.37 3.45
C GLY A 293 -3.34 6.76 2.07
N LEU A 294 -2.50 7.19 1.14
CA LEU A 294 -2.43 6.67 -0.21
C LEU A 294 -1.01 6.23 -0.53
N ARG A 295 -0.87 5.04 -1.14
CA ARG A 295 0.36 4.62 -1.79
C ARG A 295 0.24 4.90 -3.28
N VAL A 296 1.15 5.72 -3.80
CA VAL A 296 1.21 6.06 -5.23
C VAL A 296 2.05 5.02 -5.94
N ASP A 297 1.39 4.27 -6.81
CA ASP A 297 2.03 3.24 -7.65
C ASP A 297 2.86 3.88 -8.77
N ALA A 298 3.99 3.25 -9.06
CA ALA A 298 4.91 3.52 -10.16
C ALA A 298 5.24 5.01 -10.36
N VAL A 299 5.63 5.68 -9.28
CA VAL A 299 6.03 7.10 -9.27
C VAL A 299 7.12 7.38 -10.31
N SER A 300 8.01 6.41 -10.56
CA SER A 300 9.05 6.54 -11.59
C SER A 300 8.48 6.80 -13.00
N ASN A 301 7.33 6.22 -13.36
CA ASN A 301 6.66 6.50 -14.64
C ASN A 301 6.17 7.95 -14.75
N MET A 302 5.89 8.59 -13.61
CA MET A 302 5.50 10.00 -13.55
C MET A 302 6.71 10.94 -13.51
N LEU A 303 7.86 10.46 -13.03
CA LEU A 303 9.08 11.27 -12.88
C LEU A 303 9.99 11.27 -14.10
N TYR A 304 9.92 10.25 -14.97
CA TYR A 304 10.84 10.11 -16.10
C TYR A 304 10.12 10.02 -17.43
N MET A 305 10.62 10.78 -18.41
CA MET A 305 10.17 10.72 -19.79
C MET A 305 10.53 9.38 -20.45
N ASN A 306 11.64 8.76 -20.02
CA ASN A 306 12.25 7.59 -20.65
C ASN A 306 12.04 6.27 -19.88
N TYR A 307 11.02 6.19 -19.03
CA TYR A 307 10.74 5.00 -18.21
C TYR A 307 10.16 3.82 -19.01
N ASP A 308 9.34 4.12 -20.01
CA ASP A 308 8.54 3.13 -20.73
C ASP A 308 9.23 2.63 -22.02
N ALA A 309 8.79 1.46 -22.51
CA ALA A 309 9.36 0.84 -23.70
C ALA A 309 9.19 1.71 -24.94
N GLY A 310 10.28 1.94 -25.67
CA GLY A 310 10.29 2.78 -26.87
C GLY A 310 10.46 4.28 -26.59
N LYS A 311 10.61 4.68 -25.32
CA LYS A 311 10.83 6.07 -24.89
C LYS A 311 12.26 6.32 -24.38
N GLU A 312 13.19 5.38 -24.57
CA GLU A 312 14.49 5.37 -23.90
C GLU A 312 15.34 6.62 -24.16
N ASN A 313 15.06 7.35 -25.26
CA ASN A 313 15.76 8.57 -25.67
C ASN A 313 14.96 9.85 -25.42
N ASP A 314 13.79 9.77 -24.79
CA ASP A 314 12.95 10.92 -24.54
C ASP A 314 13.59 11.84 -23.49
N VAL A 315 13.59 13.13 -23.79
CA VAL A 315 14.15 14.18 -22.95
C VAL A 315 13.18 15.34 -22.82
N ASN A 316 13.29 16.06 -21.72
CA ASN A 316 12.57 17.31 -21.50
C ASN A 316 13.19 18.47 -22.29
N VAL A 317 12.55 19.63 -22.19
CA VAL A 317 12.96 20.87 -22.88
C VAL A 317 14.37 21.37 -22.52
N PHE A 318 14.96 20.87 -21.43
CA PHE A 318 16.32 21.18 -21.00
C PHE A 318 17.34 20.08 -21.33
N GLY A 319 16.91 18.99 -21.97
CA GLY A 319 17.77 17.87 -22.37
C GLY A 319 18.02 16.81 -21.29
N GLY A 320 17.38 16.92 -20.11
CA GLY A 320 17.35 15.87 -19.09
C GLY A 320 16.21 14.88 -19.34
N ASN A 321 16.15 13.78 -18.60
CA ASN A 321 15.09 12.77 -18.76
C ASN A 321 13.92 12.96 -17.77
N GLU A 322 13.93 14.02 -16.95
CA GLU A 322 12.88 14.27 -15.97
C GLU A 322 11.59 14.72 -16.63
N ASN A 323 10.46 14.14 -16.25
CA ASN A 323 9.13 14.65 -16.56
C ASN A 323 8.80 15.80 -15.60
N LEU A 324 8.99 17.04 -16.08
CA LEU A 324 8.82 18.25 -15.28
C LEU A 324 7.37 18.42 -14.81
N GLU A 325 6.41 18.10 -15.66
CA GLU A 325 4.99 18.20 -15.34
C GLU A 325 4.59 17.19 -14.26
N GLY A 326 5.08 15.95 -14.35
CA GLY A 326 4.82 14.94 -13.33
C GLY A 326 5.49 15.25 -11.99
N THR A 327 6.73 15.78 -12.02
CA THR A 327 7.42 16.23 -10.80
C THR A 327 6.65 17.35 -10.09
N GLU A 328 6.20 18.36 -10.83
CA GLU A 328 5.43 19.47 -10.24
C GLU A 328 4.05 19.02 -9.74
N PHE A 329 3.39 18.11 -10.47
CA PHE A 329 2.13 17.52 -10.02
C PHE A 329 2.28 16.82 -8.66
N LEU A 330 3.30 15.99 -8.47
CA LEU A 330 3.54 15.26 -7.21
C LEU A 330 3.84 16.21 -6.05
N LYS A 331 4.66 17.24 -6.29
CA LYS A 331 4.93 18.29 -5.30
C LYS A 331 3.65 19.02 -4.89
N ARG A 332 2.82 19.38 -5.87
CA ARG A 332 1.53 20.03 -5.64
C ARG A 332 0.58 19.12 -4.85
N LEU A 333 0.42 17.87 -5.27
CA LEU A 333 -0.40 16.87 -4.59
C LEU A 333 -0.02 16.76 -3.11
N ASN A 334 1.25 16.48 -2.81
CA ASN A 334 1.71 16.31 -1.43
C ASN A 334 1.60 17.60 -0.61
N THR A 335 1.79 18.77 -1.25
CA THR A 335 1.58 20.07 -0.60
C THR A 335 0.13 20.29 -0.20
N ILE A 336 -0.84 19.86 -1.02
CA ILE A 336 -2.28 20.00 -0.73
C ILE A 336 -2.73 18.96 0.30
N VAL A 337 -2.30 17.71 0.18
CA VAL A 337 -2.60 16.67 1.17
C VAL A 337 -2.04 17.05 2.55
N GLY A 338 -0.82 17.59 2.60
CA GLY A 338 -0.20 18.06 3.85
C GLY A 338 -0.88 19.26 4.52
N GLN A 339 -1.89 19.88 3.89
CA GLN A 339 -2.71 20.94 4.49
C GLN A 339 -3.97 20.41 5.19
N LEU A 340 -4.25 19.11 5.10
CA LEU A 340 -5.36 18.50 5.82
C LEU A 340 -5.16 18.62 7.35
N PRO A 341 -6.25 18.82 8.12
CA PRO A 341 -6.16 19.00 9.57
C PRO A 341 -5.62 17.76 10.28
N GLU A 342 -6.07 16.58 9.86
CA GLU A 342 -5.45 15.31 10.24
C GLU A 342 -4.39 14.92 9.21
N HIS A 343 -3.21 14.55 9.70
CA HIS A 343 -2.13 14.08 8.85
C HIS A 343 -2.53 12.80 8.11
N ARG A 344 -2.28 12.77 6.80
CA ARG A 344 -2.53 11.62 5.91
C ARG A 344 -1.21 11.17 5.30
N LEU A 345 -0.97 9.86 5.34
CA LEU A 345 0.25 9.27 4.80
C LEU A 345 0.25 9.33 3.27
N MET A 346 1.36 9.78 2.71
CA MET A 346 1.66 9.65 1.30
C MET A 346 2.89 8.75 1.13
N ILE A 347 2.70 7.59 0.51
CA ILE A 347 3.76 6.58 0.31
C ILE A 347 4.09 6.48 -1.19
N ALA A 348 5.36 6.53 -1.56
CA ALA A 348 5.81 6.39 -2.93
C ALA A 348 6.40 5.00 -3.20
N GLU A 349 5.95 4.35 -4.27
CA GLU A 349 6.79 3.36 -4.94
C GLU A 349 7.55 4.02 -6.08
N GLU A 350 8.82 4.31 -5.80
CA GLU A 350 9.74 4.93 -6.73
C GLU A 350 10.91 3.96 -6.89
N SER A 351 10.95 3.27 -8.03
CA SER A 351 11.83 2.13 -8.28
C SER A 351 13.21 2.53 -8.83
N SER A 352 13.56 3.81 -8.79
CA SER A 352 14.86 4.33 -9.20
C SER A 352 15.62 4.98 -8.03
N ALA A 353 16.72 5.67 -8.36
CA ALA A 353 17.54 6.41 -7.40
C ALA A 353 17.16 7.90 -7.35
N TYR A 354 15.89 8.26 -7.59
CA TYR A 354 15.44 9.65 -7.45
C TYR A 354 15.70 10.12 -6.01
N PRO A 355 16.43 11.24 -5.81
CA PRO A 355 16.80 11.69 -4.48
C PRO A 355 15.66 12.48 -3.81
N GLN A 356 15.64 12.47 -2.48
CA GLN A 356 14.77 13.33 -1.67
C GLN A 356 13.28 13.08 -1.93
N VAL A 357 12.89 11.82 -2.15
CA VAL A 357 11.49 11.44 -2.35
C VAL A 357 10.67 11.77 -1.09
N THR A 358 11.22 11.49 0.09
CA THR A 358 10.54 11.71 1.37
C THR A 358 10.95 13.02 2.07
N ALA A 359 11.68 13.90 1.37
CA ALA A 359 12.01 15.22 1.92
C ALA A 359 10.88 16.22 1.65
N PRO A 360 10.70 17.23 2.51
CA PRO A 360 9.69 18.27 2.30
C PRO A 360 9.86 19.01 0.97
N VAL A 361 8.73 19.39 0.34
CA VAL A 361 8.73 20.16 -0.91
C VAL A 361 9.50 21.48 -0.75
N SER A 362 9.40 22.13 0.40
CA SER A 362 10.13 23.37 0.71
C SER A 362 11.66 23.20 0.74
N ALA A 363 12.15 21.97 0.88
CA ALA A 363 13.58 21.62 0.84
C ALA A 363 14.02 21.08 -0.53
N GLY A 364 13.12 21.02 -1.51
CA GLY A 364 13.39 20.53 -2.87
C GLY A 364 12.90 19.12 -3.15
N GLY A 365 12.47 18.37 -2.13
CA GLY A 365 11.97 17.00 -2.25
C GLY A 365 10.56 16.88 -2.86
N LEU A 366 10.05 15.66 -2.96
CA LEU A 366 8.71 15.38 -3.49
C LEU A 366 7.61 15.47 -2.44
N GLY A 367 7.94 15.44 -1.14
CA GLY A 367 6.98 15.60 -0.05
C GLY A 367 6.22 14.34 0.34
N PHE A 368 6.67 13.14 -0.04
CA PHE A 368 6.12 11.89 0.49
C PHE A 368 6.55 11.67 1.94
N ASP A 369 5.79 10.92 2.71
CA ASP A 369 6.17 10.52 4.07
C ASP A 369 7.12 9.34 4.03
N TYR A 370 6.87 8.39 3.12
CA TYR A 370 7.67 7.18 2.97
C TYR A 370 7.92 6.81 1.50
N LYS A 371 9.01 6.09 1.27
CA LYS A 371 9.38 5.45 0.00
C LYS A 371 9.53 3.95 0.21
N TRP A 372 9.03 3.14 -0.72
CA TRP A 372 9.33 1.70 -0.76
C TRP A 372 10.83 1.47 -1.03
N ASN A 373 11.48 0.66 -0.20
CA ASN A 373 12.89 0.31 -0.36
C ASN A 373 13.07 -0.87 -1.33
N MET A 374 12.93 -0.59 -2.62
CA MET A 374 13.06 -1.60 -3.67
C MET A 374 14.48 -2.21 -3.73
N GLY A 375 15.51 -1.45 -3.37
CA GLY A 375 16.89 -1.95 -3.29
C GLY A 375 17.04 -3.02 -2.21
N TRP A 376 16.57 -2.72 -0.99
CA TRP A 376 16.57 -3.68 0.12
C TRP A 376 15.76 -4.93 -0.22
N MET A 377 14.59 -4.78 -0.84
CA MET A 377 13.73 -5.90 -1.21
C MET A 377 14.45 -6.85 -2.19
N ASN A 378 14.98 -6.30 -3.29
CA ASN A 378 15.64 -7.10 -4.33
C ASN A 378 16.87 -7.83 -3.78
N ASP A 379 17.73 -7.12 -3.05
CA ASP A 379 18.95 -7.71 -2.51
C ASP A 379 18.64 -8.76 -1.43
N THR A 380 17.65 -8.50 -0.56
CA THR A 380 17.21 -9.44 0.47
C THR A 380 16.65 -10.71 -0.16
N LEU A 381 15.69 -10.62 -1.09
CA LEU A 381 15.12 -11.80 -1.73
C LEU A 381 16.17 -12.60 -2.50
N ALA A 382 17.05 -11.91 -3.25
CA ALA A 382 18.15 -12.57 -3.95
C ALA A 382 19.11 -13.31 -3.01
N PHE A 383 19.35 -12.80 -1.79
CA PHE A 383 20.15 -13.49 -0.78
C PHE A 383 19.45 -14.74 -0.23
N PHE A 384 18.16 -14.63 0.12
CA PHE A 384 17.41 -15.74 0.70
C PHE A 384 17.10 -16.85 -0.32
N GLU A 385 16.98 -16.54 -1.60
CA GLU A 385 16.81 -17.52 -2.69
C GLU A 385 18.06 -18.38 -2.95
N ARG A 386 19.25 -17.93 -2.52
CA ARG A 386 20.49 -18.68 -2.69
C ARG A 386 20.56 -19.88 -1.78
N ASP A 387 21.22 -20.93 -2.27
CA ASP A 387 21.64 -22.05 -1.44
C ASP A 387 22.44 -21.53 -0.22
N PRO A 388 22.12 -21.98 1.01
CA PRO A 388 22.82 -21.54 2.21
C PRO A 388 24.34 -21.67 2.14
N ALA A 389 24.89 -22.63 1.39
CA ALA A 389 26.33 -22.79 1.21
C ALA A 389 26.99 -21.62 0.47
N GLU A 390 26.24 -20.87 -0.36
CA GLU A 390 26.75 -19.73 -1.13
C GLU A 390 26.63 -18.39 -0.40
N ARG A 391 25.83 -18.32 0.66
CA ARG A 391 25.46 -17.05 1.31
C ARG A 391 26.63 -16.31 1.95
N ALA A 392 27.62 -17.04 2.47
CA ALA A 392 28.83 -16.44 3.02
C ALA A 392 29.56 -15.53 2.01
N ALA A 393 29.55 -15.90 0.72
CA ALA A 393 30.17 -15.11 -0.35
C ALA A 393 29.28 -13.97 -0.89
N HIS A 394 28.03 -13.90 -0.41
CA HIS A 394 27.01 -12.97 -0.89
C HIS A 394 26.40 -12.13 0.24
N LEU A 395 27.02 -12.10 1.42
CA LEU A 395 26.53 -11.33 2.57
C LEU A 395 26.37 -9.83 2.25
N GLN A 396 27.14 -9.31 1.29
CA GLN A 396 27.01 -7.95 0.78
C GLN A 396 25.62 -7.62 0.26
N GLN A 397 24.82 -8.60 -0.19
CA GLN A 397 23.43 -8.36 -0.59
C GLN A 397 22.60 -7.85 0.61
N LEU A 398 22.79 -8.40 1.81
CA LEU A 398 22.11 -7.87 2.99
C LEU A 398 22.75 -6.55 3.46
N THR A 399 24.08 -6.48 3.50
CA THR A 399 24.77 -5.36 4.16
C THR A 399 24.88 -4.10 3.30
N PHE A 400 24.64 -4.17 1.99
CA PHE A 400 24.70 -3.00 1.10
C PHE A 400 23.65 -1.95 1.47
N SER A 401 22.46 -2.39 1.90
CA SER A 401 21.40 -1.53 2.40
C SER A 401 21.83 -0.60 3.55
N PHE A 402 22.80 -1.01 4.38
CA PHE A 402 23.34 -0.20 5.47
C PHE A 402 23.98 1.11 5.01
N VAL A 403 24.40 1.21 3.75
CA VAL A 403 25.02 2.41 3.18
C VAL A 403 24.00 3.53 2.96
N TYR A 404 22.73 3.20 2.75
CA TYR A 404 21.71 4.17 2.35
C TYR A 404 20.39 4.08 3.14
N MET A 405 20.26 3.15 4.09
CA MET A 405 19.01 2.91 4.84
C MET A 405 18.43 4.13 5.59
N PHE A 406 19.20 5.22 5.72
CA PHE A 406 18.76 6.48 6.35
C PHE A 406 18.68 7.65 5.36
N ASN A 407 18.82 7.41 4.05
CA ASN A 407 18.73 8.48 3.04
C ASN A 407 17.28 8.94 2.80
N GLU A 408 16.31 8.07 3.07
CA GLU A 408 14.88 8.33 2.94
C GLU A 408 14.17 7.65 4.13
N HIS A 409 12.92 8.04 4.38
CA HIS A 409 12.07 7.27 5.28
C HIS A 409 11.51 6.07 4.53
N PHE A 410 12.00 4.87 4.84
CA PHE A 410 11.65 3.67 4.08
C PHE A 410 10.48 2.87 4.68
N VAL A 411 9.62 2.37 3.80
CA VAL A 411 8.85 1.12 4.01
C VAL A 411 9.64 -0.01 3.36
N LEU A 412 9.70 -1.18 4.01
CA LEU A 412 10.38 -2.38 3.53
C LEU A 412 9.34 -3.33 2.92
N PRO A 413 9.15 -3.33 1.58
CA PRO A 413 8.07 -4.09 0.96
C PRO A 413 8.49 -5.53 0.69
N LEU A 414 7.67 -6.48 1.14
CA LEU A 414 7.55 -7.81 0.54
C LEU A 414 6.13 -7.93 -0.02
N SER A 415 5.91 -7.27 -1.16
CA SER A 415 4.58 -6.98 -1.73
C SER A 415 4.06 -8.06 -2.68
N HIS A 416 2.84 -7.85 -3.16
CA HIS A 416 2.14 -8.71 -4.13
C HIS A 416 2.94 -8.98 -5.41
N ASP A 417 3.67 -7.98 -5.90
CA ASP A 417 4.49 -8.06 -7.12
C ASP A 417 5.64 -9.08 -7.02
N GLU A 418 6.05 -9.44 -5.80
CA GLU A 418 7.18 -10.36 -5.58
C GLU A 418 6.78 -11.82 -5.46
N VAL A 419 5.47 -12.12 -5.51
CA VAL A 419 4.91 -13.46 -5.33
C VAL A 419 4.02 -13.92 -6.51
N VAL A 420 4.30 -13.41 -7.70
CA VAL A 420 3.54 -13.66 -8.94
C VAL A 420 4.45 -13.84 -10.16
N HIS A 421 3.87 -14.13 -11.32
CA HIS A 421 4.52 -14.13 -12.63
C HIS A 421 5.77 -15.03 -12.72
N GLY A 422 5.76 -16.17 -12.01
CA GLY A 422 6.88 -17.11 -12.00
C GLY A 422 8.00 -16.72 -11.03
N LYS A 423 7.85 -15.64 -10.25
CA LYS A 423 8.80 -15.24 -9.22
C LYS A 423 8.76 -16.13 -7.97
N LYS A 424 7.81 -17.09 -7.88
CA LYS A 424 7.51 -17.94 -6.72
C LYS A 424 6.92 -17.15 -5.54
N SER A 425 6.16 -17.82 -4.69
CA SER A 425 5.79 -17.30 -3.36
C SER A 425 7.02 -17.09 -2.47
N LEU A 426 6.92 -16.30 -1.40
CA LEU A 426 8.02 -16.16 -0.43
C LEU A 426 8.47 -17.51 0.13
N MET A 427 7.54 -18.43 0.37
CA MET A 427 7.86 -19.77 0.85
C MET A 427 8.67 -20.57 -0.18
N HIS A 428 8.26 -20.54 -1.45
CA HIS A 428 8.89 -21.30 -2.51
C HIS A 428 10.23 -20.67 -2.98
N LYS A 429 10.47 -19.39 -2.67
CA LYS A 429 11.80 -18.78 -2.78
C LYS A 429 12.83 -19.42 -1.84
N MET A 430 12.41 -19.93 -0.68
CA MET A 430 13.34 -20.50 0.29
C MET A 430 13.91 -21.85 -0.19
N PRO A 431 15.23 -22.08 -0.06
CA PRO A 431 15.87 -23.33 -0.46
C PRO A 431 15.74 -24.43 0.61
N GLY A 432 16.00 -25.67 0.20
CA GLY A 432 16.05 -26.84 1.08
C GLY A 432 14.76 -27.65 1.11
N ASP A 433 14.69 -28.60 2.04
CA ASP A 433 13.46 -29.35 2.31
C ASP A 433 12.45 -28.48 3.07
N ARG A 434 11.21 -28.96 3.20
CA ARG A 434 10.11 -28.19 3.79
C ARG A 434 10.48 -27.57 5.15
N TYR A 435 11.19 -28.31 6.00
CA TYR A 435 11.65 -27.81 7.29
C TYR A 435 12.58 -26.61 7.14
N ASN A 436 13.63 -26.75 6.32
CA ASN A 436 14.61 -25.70 6.09
C ASN A 436 14.00 -24.50 5.35
N GLN A 437 13.00 -24.71 4.48
CA GLN A 437 12.28 -23.60 3.87
C GLN A 437 11.58 -22.73 4.93
N PHE A 438 10.92 -23.34 5.92
CA PHE A 438 10.30 -22.59 7.02
C PHE A 438 11.34 -21.93 7.93
N ALA A 439 12.46 -22.59 8.21
CA ALA A 439 13.56 -21.99 8.98
C ALA A 439 14.06 -20.71 8.29
N ASN A 440 14.31 -20.77 6.98
CA ASN A 440 14.69 -19.60 6.18
C ASN A 440 13.63 -18.49 6.20
N LEU A 441 12.35 -18.84 6.03
CA LEU A 441 11.27 -17.86 6.06
C LEU A 441 11.18 -17.16 7.42
N ARG A 442 11.36 -17.89 8.53
CA ARG A 442 11.42 -17.28 9.87
C ARG A 442 12.57 -16.29 10.00
N VAL A 443 13.75 -16.63 9.48
CA VAL A 443 14.91 -15.73 9.48
C VAL A 443 14.66 -14.48 8.63
N LEU A 444 14.04 -14.62 7.45
CA LEU A 444 13.63 -13.48 6.62
C LEU A 444 12.65 -12.57 7.37
N MET A 445 11.68 -13.13 8.10
CA MET A 445 10.73 -12.34 8.89
C MET A 445 11.41 -11.62 10.06
N VAL A 446 12.41 -12.22 10.73
CA VAL A 446 13.22 -11.50 11.73
C VAL A 446 13.98 -10.35 11.07
N TRP A 447 14.57 -10.59 9.89
CA TRP A 447 15.27 -9.56 9.13
C TRP A 447 14.35 -8.39 8.78
N LEU A 448 13.19 -8.66 8.18
CA LEU A 448 12.16 -7.65 7.90
C LEU A 448 11.78 -6.85 9.15
N MET A 449 11.44 -7.54 10.23
CA MET A 449 10.88 -6.90 11.43
C MET A 449 11.91 -6.05 12.18
N THR A 450 13.17 -6.45 12.17
CA THR A 450 14.22 -5.82 12.99
C THR A 450 15.11 -4.84 12.23
N PHE A 451 15.11 -4.86 10.89
CA PHE A 451 15.81 -3.87 10.07
C PHE A 451 15.17 -2.47 10.22
N PRO A 452 15.90 -1.34 10.08
CA PRO A 452 15.31 0.00 10.13
C PRO A 452 14.30 0.29 9.01
N GLY A 453 13.20 0.97 9.33
CA GLY A 453 12.12 1.31 8.39
C GLY A 453 10.80 0.63 8.73
N LYS A 454 9.69 1.08 8.13
CA LYS A 454 8.34 0.53 8.35
C LYS A 454 8.13 -0.76 7.58
N LYS A 455 7.14 -1.57 7.94
CA LYS A 455 7.02 -2.96 7.46
C LYS A 455 5.83 -3.11 6.54
N LEU A 456 5.98 -3.89 5.47
CA LEU A 456 4.88 -4.32 4.61
C LEU A 456 5.04 -5.80 4.24
N LEU A 457 3.98 -6.57 4.43
CA LEU A 457 3.92 -7.98 4.04
C LEU A 457 2.61 -8.27 3.31
N PHE A 458 2.70 -8.87 2.13
CA PHE A 458 1.53 -9.29 1.37
C PHE A 458 0.89 -10.56 1.90
N MET A 459 -0.45 -10.57 1.87
CA MET A 459 -1.30 -11.67 2.32
C MET A 459 -0.88 -13.06 1.81
N GLY A 460 -0.95 -14.06 2.69
CA GLY A 460 -0.55 -15.45 2.46
C GLY A 460 0.92 -15.74 2.79
N SER A 461 1.78 -14.72 2.78
CA SER A 461 3.20 -14.86 3.12
C SER A 461 3.44 -15.15 4.60
N GLU A 462 2.57 -14.67 5.49
CA GLU A 462 2.72 -14.74 6.95
C GLU A 462 2.65 -16.16 7.52
N TRP A 463 1.99 -17.08 6.80
CA TRP A 463 1.92 -18.50 7.16
C TRP A 463 2.72 -19.40 6.21
N GLY A 464 3.43 -18.81 5.25
CA GLY A 464 4.23 -19.54 4.27
C GLY A 464 3.39 -20.29 3.24
N GLN A 465 2.39 -19.64 2.63
CA GLN A 465 1.71 -20.20 1.46
C GLN A 465 2.73 -20.56 0.37
N PHE A 466 2.65 -21.79 -0.16
CA PHE A 466 3.62 -22.25 -1.15
C PHE A 466 3.30 -21.79 -2.58
N LEU A 467 2.03 -21.73 -2.94
CA LEU A 467 1.61 -21.28 -4.27
C LEU A 467 1.79 -19.77 -4.42
N GLU A 468 2.18 -19.35 -5.63
CA GLU A 468 2.10 -17.95 -6.03
C GLU A 468 0.68 -17.40 -5.83
N TRP A 469 0.60 -16.09 -5.62
CA TRP A 469 -0.68 -15.43 -5.53
C TRP A 469 -1.43 -15.53 -6.87
N ARG A 470 -2.76 -15.65 -6.77
CA ARG A 470 -3.69 -15.75 -7.89
C ARG A 470 -4.87 -14.84 -7.60
N ASP A 471 -5.12 -13.85 -8.46
CA ASP A 471 -6.21 -12.89 -8.30
C ASP A 471 -7.61 -13.54 -8.45
N TYR A 472 -7.69 -14.64 -9.20
CA TYR A 472 -8.93 -15.33 -9.53
C TYR A 472 -9.37 -16.39 -8.51
N SER A 473 -8.64 -16.60 -7.40
CA SER A 473 -9.02 -17.53 -6.32
C SER A 473 -8.79 -16.92 -4.94
N GLY A 474 -9.37 -17.52 -3.90
CA GLY A 474 -8.98 -17.21 -2.52
C GLY A 474 -7.55 -17.71 -2.23
N LEU A 475 -6.96 -17.22 -1.13
CA LEU A 475 -5.72 -17.79 -0.57
C LEU A 475 -5.93 -19.23 -0.08
N GLU A 476 -4.83 -19.97 0.06
CA GLU A 476 -4.81 -21.37 0.50
C GLU A 476 -4.98 -21.49 2.03
N TRP A 477 -6.11 -21.04 2.57
CA TRP A 477 -6.40 -21.10 4.01
C TRP A 477 -6.33 -22.51 4.61
N VAL A 478 -6.48 -23.54 3.78
CA VAL A 478 -6.30 -24.96 4.15
C VAL A 478 -4.87 -25.27 4.60
N ASP A 479 -3.87 -24.46 4.21
CA ASP A 479 -2.48 -24.63 4.65
C ASP A 479 -2.36 -24.61 6.18
N LEU A 480 -3.24 -23.89 6.88
CA LEU A 480 -3.24 -23.78 8.34
C LEU A 480 -3.66 -25.08 9.07
N ASP A 481 -4.11 -26.10 8.34
CA ASP A 481 -4.29 -27.46 8.87
C ASP A 481 -2.92 -28.18 9.08
N ASP A 482 -1.86 -27.73 8.39
CA ASP A 482 -0.49 -28.20 8.58
C ASP A 482 0.19 -27.51 9.78
N LEU A 483 0.91 -28.30 10.59
CA LEU A 483 1.55 -27.81 11.80
C LEU A 483 2.67 -26.79 11.55
N LEU A 484 3.41 -26.91 10.44
CA LEU A 484 4.50 -25.97 10.13
C LEU A 484 3.95 -24.61 9.68
N ASN A 485 2.92 -24.61 8.82
CA ASN A 485 2.24 -23.39 8.38
C ASN A 485 1.57 -22.67 9.56
N ARG A 486 0.90 -23.40 10.45
CA ARG A 486 0.34 -22.84 11.69
C ARG A 486 1.42 -22.30 12.64
N GLY A 487 2.54 -23.01 12.76
CA GLY A 487 3.71 -22.55 13.51
C GLY A 487 4.31 -21.27 12.94
N MET A 488 4.37 -21.15 11.62
CA MET A 488 4.82 -19.95 10.92
C MET A 488 3.87 -18.76 11.14
N GLN A 489 2.56 -18.96 11.04
CA GLN A 489 1.59 -17.91 11.35
C GLN A 489 1.71 -17.45 12.82
N HIS A 490 1.87 -18.39 13.75
CA HIS A 490 2.10 -18.05 15.15
C HIS A 490 3.41 -17.27 15.36
N PHE A 491 4.46 -17.63 14.63
CA PHE A 491 5.73 -16.91 14.64
C PHE A 491 5.59 -15.48 14.12
N THR A 492 4.97 -15.29 12.96
CA THR A 492 4.75 -13.95 12.37
C THR A 492 3.93 -13.07 13.30
N ARG A 493 2.84 -13.59 13.87
CA ARG A 493 2.06 -12.90 14.90
C ARG A 493 2.91 -12.52 16.12
N THR A 494 3.76 -13.43 16.60
CA THR A 494 4.63 -13.14 17.75
C THR A 494 5.61 -12.02 17.44
N LEU A 495 6.20 -11.99 16.23
CA LEU A 495 7.06 -10.90 15.78
C LEU A 495 6.31 -9.57 15.64
N ASN A 496 5.09 -9.60 15.11
CA ASN A 496 4.24 -8.40 15.01
C ASN A 496 3.96 -7.82 16.39
N HIS A 497 3.54 -8.63 17.36
CA HIS A 497 3.32 -8.17 18.74
C HIS A 497 4.59 -7.69 19.42
N LEU A 498 5.74 -8.34 19.15
CA LEU A 498 7.04 -7.86 19.63
C LEU A 498 7.34 -6.45 19.10
N TYR A 499 7.11 -6.22 17.80
CA TYR A 499 7.28 -4.92 17.17
C TYR A 499 6.40 -3.85 17.83
N LEU A 500 5.16 -4.16 18.20
CA LEU A 500 4.31 -3.21 18.94
C LEU A 500 4.89 -2.84 20.31
N THR A 501 5.48 -3.80 21.03
CA THR A 501 5.95 -3.59 22.41
C THR A 501 7.37 -3.04 22.51
N GLU A 502 8.24 -3.32 21.54
CA GLU A 502 9.65 -2.94 21.58
C GLU A 502 9.90 -1.69 20.73
N SER A 503 9.78 -0.52 21.34
CA SER A 503 9.84 0.78 20.64
C SER A 503 11.15 1.05 19.91
N SER A 504 12.25 0.40 20.30
CA SER A 504 13.54 0.49 19.60
C SER A 504 13.46 -0.02 18.15
N LEU A 505 12.45 -0.82 17.81
CA LEU A 505 12.25 -1.34 16.45
C LEU A 505 11.57 -0.35 15.51
N TRP A 506 10.97 0.75 16.00
CA TRP A 506 10.20 1.68 15.17
C TRP A 506 10.23 3.16 15.55
N ALA A 507 10.54 3.52 16.80
CA ALA A 507 10.49 4.91 17.27
C ALA A 507 11.68 5.74 16.78
N ALA A 508 12.84 5.10 16.62
CA ALA A 508 14.05 5.73 16.11
C ALA A 508 14.79 4.74 15.20
N ASP A 509 14.46 4.76 13.91
CA ASP A 509 15.10 3.89 12.92
C ASP A 509 16.61 4.11 12.83
N GLU A 510 17.08 5.35 13.03
CA GLU A 510 18.51 5.72 13.09
C GLU A 510 19.25 5.18 14.33
N ALA A 511 18.54 4.71 15.36
CA ALA A 511 19.15 4.17 16.57
C ALA A 511 19.57 2.71 16.37
N MET A 512 20.39 2.44 15.35
CA MET A 512 20.97 1.12 15.09
C MET A 512 22.50 1.15 15.19
N THR A 513 23.09 0.12 15.81
CA THR A 513 24.54 -0.11 15.83
C THR A 513 24.85 -1.50 15.28
N ILE A 514 25.55 -1.57 14.16
CA ILE A 514 26.01 -2.84 13.57
C ILE A 514 27.17 -3.36 14.42
N THR A 515 27.03 -4.55 14.99
CA THR A 515 28.06 -5.16 15.83
C THR A 515 28.89 -6.20 15.08
N GLN A 516 28.29 -6.85 14.07
CA GLN A 516 28.99 -7.78 13.19
C GLN A 516 28.31 -7.83 11.82
N ALA A 517 29.08 -7.60 10.75
CA ALA A 517 28.56 -7.62 9.37
C ALA A 517 29.59 -8.13 8.32
N ASP A 518 30.76 -8.58 8.76
CA ASP A 518 31.87 -9.05 7.91
C ASP A 518 32.21 -10.53 8.12
N SER A 519 31.47 -11.22 9.00
CA SER A 519 31.67 -12.63 9.30
C SER A 519 30.80 -13.53 8.43
N PRO A 520 31.34 -14.63 7.87
CA PRO A 520 30.56 -15.57 7.08
C PRO A 520 29.53 -16.37 7.91
N VAL A 521 29.68 -16.39 9.24
CA VAL A 521 28.91 -17.26 10.14
C VAL A 521 27.75 -16.54 10.84
N GLY A 522 27.79 -15.21 10.93
CA GLY A 522 26.68 -14.48 11.54
C GLY A 522 26.74 -12.98 11.38
N LEU A 523 25.55 -12.38 11.35
CA LEU A 523 25.33 -10.94 11.29
C LEU A 523 24.61 -10.54 12.58
N SER A 524 25.03 -9.44 13.21
CA SER A 524 24.35 -8.91 14.39
C SER A 524 24.35 -7.40 14.43
N PHE A 525 23.30 -6.86 15.04
CA PHE A 525 23.16 -5.44 15.32
C PHE A 525 22.29 -5.20 16.55
N ILE A 526 22.39 -3.98 17.07
CA ILE A 526 21.63 -3.47 18.21
C ILE A 526 20.64 -2.43 17.71
N ARG A 527 19.40 -2.49 18.18
CA ARG A 527 18.37 -1.45 18.03
C ARG A 527 18.14 -0.76 19.37
N GLY A 528 18.07 0.56 19.35
CA GLY A 528 17.90 1.41 20.54
C GLY A 528 19.20 1.78 21.24
N ARG A 529 19.12 2.78 22.14
CA ARG A 529 20.24 3.27 22.96
C ARG A 529 19.94 3.29 24.46
N ASP A 530 18.69 3.04 24.82
CA ASP A 530 18.23 3.00 26.21
C ASP A 530 18.19 1.54 26.68
N PRO A 531 18.90 1.18 27.77
CA PRO A 531 18.86 -0.16 28.33
C PRO A 531 17.46 -0.78 28.42
N ALA A 532 16.43 0.00 28.76
CA ALA A 532 15.07 -0.48 28.96
C ALA A 532 14.35 -0.92 27.67
N THR A 533 14.84 -0.48 26.51
CA THR A 533 14.22 -0.77 25.20
C THR A 533 15.20 -1.41 24.21
N THR A 534 16.45 -1.60 24.61
CA THR A 534 17.50 -2.12 23.74
C THR A 534 17.22 -3.56 23.33
N VAL A 535 17.27 -3.78 22.02
CA VAL A 535 17.15 -5.09 21.39
C VAL A 535 18.45 -5.45 20.67
N VAL A 536 18.98 -6.64 20.94
CA VAL A 536 20.13 -7.22 20.22
C VAL A 536 19.61 -8.31 19.30
N VAL A 537 19.98 -8.25 18.03
CA VAL A 537 19.56 -9.21 17.01
C VAL A 537 20.79 -9.91 16.47
N VAL A 538 20.74 -11.24 16.39
CA VAL A 538 21.80 -12.07 15.83
C VAL A 538 21.22 -13.09 14.87
N PHE A 539 21.84 -13.21 13.70
CA PHE A 539 21.43 -14.09 12.61
C PHE A 539 22.53 -15.11 12.32
N ASN A 540 22.10 -16.32 11.99
CA ASN A 540 22.89 -17.34 11.33
C ASN A 540 22.19 -17.77 10.05
N PHE A 541 22.83 -17.47 8.91
CA PHE A 541 22.29 -17.78 7.60
C PHE A 541 22.78 -19.12 7.03
N LEU A 542 23.56 -19.89 7.82
CA LEU A 542 24.18 -21.15 7.44
C LEU A 542 23.52 -22.36 8.11
N PRO A 543 23.63 -23.57 7.53
CA PRO A 543 22.96 -24.79 8.01
C PRO A 543 23.63 -25.45 9.24
N GLY A 544 24.63 -24.83 9.85
CA GLY A 544 25.31 -25.32 11.05
C GLY A 544 24.96 -24.49 12.28
N GLU A 545 24.76 -25.13 13.43
CA GLU A 545 24.62 -24.45 14.72
C GLU A 545 25.98 -24.02 15.29
N HIS A 546 25.98 -23.00 16.15
CA HIS A 546 27.20 -22.52 16.80
C HIS A 546 26.99 -22.40 18.32
N GLN A 547 27.66 -23.26 19.09
CA GLN A 547 27.45 -23.42 20.54
C GLN A 547 28.00 -22.28 21.40
N HIS A 548 29.11 -21.68 20.97
CA HIS A 548 29.86 -20.67 21.72
C HIS A 548 30.02 -19.39 20.90
N PHE A 549 28.94 -18.93 20.27
CA PHE A 549 28.99 -17.79 19.38
C PHE A 549 29.00 -16.50 20.18
N LYS A 550 30.05 -15.69 20.03
CA LYS A 550 30.24 -14.45 20.77
C LYS A 550 29.65 -13.28 20.01
N ILE A 551 28.84 -12.46 20.68
CA ILE A 551 28.32 -11.21 20.14
C ILE A 551 28.62 -10.06 21.08
N GLN A 552 28.90 -8.90 20.49
CA GLN A 552 29.06 -7.67 21.24
C GLN A 552 27.69 -7.11 21.62
N VAL A 553 27.56 -6.67 22.87
CA VAL A 553 26.34 -6.11 23.47
C VAL A 553 26.66 -4.81 24.20
N PRO A 554 25.69 -3.89 24.33
CA PRO A 554 25.99 -2.56 24.85
C PRO A 554 26.18 -2.49 26.36
N TYR A 555 25.67 -3.48 27.12
CA TYR A 555 25.69 -3.48 28.58
C TYR A 555 26.05 -4.87 29.16
N PRO A 556 26.83 -4.94 30.27
CA PRO A 556 26.96 -6.16 31.06
C PRO A 556 25.64 -6.49 31.76
N GLY A 557 25.36 -7.77 31.97
CA GLY A 557 24.16 -8.20 32.69
C GLY A 557 23.37 -9.28 31.97
N ARG A 558 22.07 -9.38 32.28
CA ARG A 558 21.21 -10.44 31.73
C ARG A 558 20.45 -9.94 30.51
N TYR A 559 20.34 -10.82 29.53
CA TYR A 559 19.55 -10.60 28.33
C TYR A 559 18.49 -11.70 28.23
N ARG A 560 17.22 -11.30 28.15
CA ARG A 560 16.10 -12.23 27.93
C ARG A 560 16.02 -12.61 26.46
N VAL A 561 15.76 -13.87 26.16
CA VAL A 561 15.47 -14.31 24.79
C VAL A 561 14.03 -13.93 24.47
N LEU A 562 13.86 -12.90 23.64
CA LEU A 562 12.56 -12.44 23.15
C LEU A 562 12.01 -13.40 22.10
N VAL A 563 12.87 -13.79 21.14
CA VAL A 563 12.55 -14.74 20.09
C VAL A 563 13.74 -15.65 19.85
N ASN A 564 13.47 -16.95 19.71
CA ASN A 564 14.36 -17.93 19.12
C ASN A 564 13.61 -18.63 17.99
N THR A 565 14.07 -18.46 16.75
CA THR A 565 13.40 -19.00 15.56
C THR A 565 13.34 -20.53 15.54
N GLU A 566 14.16 -21.21 16.33
CA GLU A 566 14.25 -22.68 16.38
C GLU A 566 13.34 -23.29 17.47
N SER A 567 12.59 -22.45 18.20
CA SER A 567 11.61 -22.91 19.18
C SER A 567 10.51 -23.77 18.53
N ALA A 568 10.16 -24.88 19.17
CA ALA A 568 9.18 -25.83 18.66
C ALA A 568 7.78 -25.23 18.42
N GLN A 569 7.38 -24.22 19.19
CA GLN A 569 6.10 -23.52 18.99
C GLN A 569 6.00 -22.79 17.65
N PHE A 570 7.14 -22.47 17.03
CA PHE A 570 7.25 -21.81 15.73
C PHE A 570 7.52 -22.78 14.58
N GLY A 571 7.46 -24.09 14.84
CA GLY A 571 7.81 -25.13 13.88
C GLY A 571 9.32 -25.38 13.77
N GLY A 572 10.11 -24.95 14.74
CA GLY A 572 11.50 -25.39 14.92
C GLY A 572 11.60 -26.74 15.66
N THR A 573 12.80 -27.21 15.96
CA THR A 573 13.00 -28.51 16.64
C THR A 573 13.30 -28.40 18.13
N TRP A 574 13.61 -27.21 18.66
CA TRP A 574 14.04 -27.05 20.04
C TRP A 574 12.86 -26.98 21.00
N THR A 575 12.70 -28.05 21.80
CA THR A 575 11.69 -28.11 22.87
C THR A 575 12.16 -27.47 24.17
N LYS A 576 13.45 -27.18 24.28
CA LYS A 576 14.07 -26.44 25.40
C LYS A 576 15.00 -25.41 24.79
N THR A 577 14.79 -24.15 25.16
CA THR A 577 15.60 -23.03 24.73
C THR A 577 16.10 -22.29 25.95
N GLU A 578 17.28 -21.68 25.87
CA GLU A 578 17.75 -20.77 26.90
C GLU A 578 16.75 -19.60 27.04
N ALA A 579 16.34 -19.31 28.27
CA ALA A 579 15.44 -18.19 28.55
C ALA A 579 16.20 -16.87 28.70
N THR A 580 17.43 -16.94 29.21
CA THR A 580 18.29 -15.78 29.41
C THR A 580 19.74 -16.13 29.14
N TYR A 581 20.48 -15.20 28.56
CA TYR A 581 21.93 -15.24 28.47
C TYR A 581 22.55 -14.20 29.41
N VAL A 582 23.82 -14.37 29.78
CA VAL A 582 24.54 -13.45 30.67
C VAL A 582 25.74 -12.89 29.93
N ALA A 583 25.76 -11.58 29.76
CA ALA A 583 26.88 -10.84 29.23
C ALA A 583 27.90 -10.56 30.34
N SER A 584 29.16 -10.86 30.07
CA SER A 584 30.30 -10.44 30.89
C SER A 584 31.00 -9.30 30.17
N GLU A 585 31.19 -8.17 30.85
CA GLU A 585 31.59 -6.91 30.20
C GLU A 585 30.60 -6.58 29.07
N ASN A 586 31.05 -6.44 27.83
CA ASN A 586 30.22 -6.10 26.68
C ASN A 586 30.12 -7.25 25.67
N GLU A 587 30.34 -8.49 26.11
CA GLU A 587 30.27 -9.69 25.27
C GLU A 587 29.33 -10.73 25.90
N ILE A 588 28.54 -11.38 25.06
CA ILE A 588 27.68 -12.50 25.45
C ILE A 588 27.95 -13.69 24.52
N GLU A 589 27.96 -14.87 25.11
CA GLU A 589 28.12 -16.13 24.40
C GLU A 589 26.75 -16.81 24.28
N VAL A 590 26.35 -17.14 23.06
CA VAL A 590 25.03 -17.70 22.75
C VAL A 590 25.15 -19.01 21.97
N LEU A 591 24.14 -19.87 22.17
CA LEU A 591 23.87 -20.98 21.27
C LEU A 591 23.06 -20.43 20.08
N LEU A 592 23.71 -20.25 18.94
CA LEU A 592 23.11 -19.70 17.74
C LEU A 592 22.58 -20.85 16.84
N PRO A 593 21.24 -20.96 16.64
CA PRO A 593 20.65 -22.03 15.83
C PRO A 593 21.11 -22.01 14.37
N ALA A 594 21.13 -23.19 13.74
CA ALA A 594 21.31 -23.31 12.29
C ALA A 594 20.13 -22.65 11.55
N LEU A 595 20.41 -21.90 10.48
CA LEU A 595 19.39 -21.17 9.70
C LEU A 595 18.38 -20.46 10.60
N GLY A 596 18.89 -19.73 11.59
CA GLY A 596 18.09 -19.19 12.67
C GLY A 596 18.54 -17.82 13.13
N ALA A 597 17.72 -17.21 13.98
CA ALA A 597 17.99 -15.92 14.57
C ALA A 597 17.54 -15.89 16.04
N LEU A 598 18.22 -15.05 16.82
CA LEU A 598 17.82 -14.71 18.17
C LEU A 598 17.54 -13.20 18.24
N ILE A 599 16.48 -12.86 18.97
CA ILE A 599 16.21 -11.49 19.40
C ILE A 599 16.32 -11.47 20.92
N LEU A 600 17.16 -10.59 21.45
CA LEU A 600 17.46 -10.50 22.87
C LEU A 600 17.09 -9.11 23.39
N GLY A 601 16.45 -9.03 24.56
CA GLY A 601 16.19 -7.77 25.25
C GLY A 601 17.05 -7.66 26.52
N TYR A 602 17.56 -6.49 26.84
CA TYR A 602 18.29 -6.28 28.09
C TYR A 602 17.32 -6.25 29.29
N VAL A 603 17.73 -6.79 30.43
CA VAL A 603 16.92 -6.83 31.66
C VAL A 603 17.38 -5.73 32.61
N THR A 604 16.53 -4.73 32.86
CA THR A 604 16.87 -3.55 33.67
C THR A 604 16.58 -3.70 35.16
N ASP A 605 15.63 -4.55 35.58
CA ASP A 605 15.18 -4.68 36.98
C ASP A 605 14.98 -6.14 37.43
N ASP A 606 15.09 -6.41 38.75
CA ASP A 606 14.84 -7.73 39.35
C ASP A 606 13.36 -8.19 39.24
N VAL A 607 12.41 -7.28 38.96
CA VAL A 607 10.97 -7.62 38.81
C VAL A 607 10.68 -8.37 37.50
N ASP A 608 11.48 -8.12 36.46
CA ASP A 608 11.43 -8.92 35.23
C ASP A 608 11.91 -10.36 35.44
N LEU A 609 12.65 -10.65 36.53
CA LEU A 609 13.07 -12.02 36.88
C LEU A 609 11.89 -12.89 37.29
N GLU A 610 10.91 -12.35 38.03
CA GLU A 610 9.72 -13.12 38.45
C GLU A 610 8.80 -13.41 37.25
N LEU A 611 8.68 -12.49 36.30
CA LEU A 611 7.90 -12.69 35.06
C LEU A 611 8.59 -13.66 34.08
N ALA A 612 9.92 -13.61 33.97
CA ALA A 612 10.69 -14.56 33.17
C ALA A 612 10.66 -15.98 33.77
N GLN A 613 10.66 -16.10 35.10
CA GLN A 613 10.50 -17.38 35.80
C GLN A 613 9.05 -17.90 35.75
N ALA A 614 8.04 -17.02 35.89
CA ALA A 614 6.63 -17.42 35.82
C ALA A 614 6.18 -17.87 34.41
N LYS A 615 6.86 -17.42 33.34
CA LYS A 615 6.63 -17.93 31.98
C LYS A 615 7.33 -19.26 31.70
N GLY A 616 8.21 -19.71 32.58
CA GLY A 616 8.93 -20.99 32.48
C GLY A 616 8.55 -21.95 33.61
N GLU A 617 7.32 -22.49 33.61
CA GLU A 617 6.86 -23.76 34.25
C GLU A 617 5.30 -23.74 34.25
N ASN A 618 4.53 -24.66 33.67
CA ASN A 618 4.46 -26.10 33.89
C ASN A 618 3.68 -26.79 32.74
N TYR A 619 4.32 -27.67 31.98
CA TYR A 619 3.66 -28.83 31.37
C TYR A 619 4.39 -30.08 31.84
N GLY A 620 4.06 -30.48 33.06
CA GLY A 620 4.49 -31.71 33.71
C GLY A 620 3.29 -32.44 34.30
N ASN A 621 2.48 -33.03 33.43
CA ASN A 621 1.86 -34.37 33.53
C ASN A 621 0.92 -34.61 32.35
#